data_AF-A0A7S2FZL9-F1
#
_entry.id   AF-A0A7S2FZL9-F1
#
_cell.length_a   1.000
_cell.length_b   1.000
_cell.length_c   1.000
_cell.angle_alpha   90.00
_cell.angle_beta   90.00
_cell.angle_gamma   90.00
#
_symmetry.space_group_name_H-M   'P 1'
#
loop_
_entity.id
_entity.type
_entity.pdbx_description
1 polymer ?
#
loop_
_entity_poly.entity_id
_entity_poly.type
_entity_poly.pdbx_seq_one_letter_code
_entity_poly.pdbx_strand_id
1 'polypeptide(L)'
;AQARLFAGRPKDVKKQIEYYFSVQNISHDLYLRKLMDESGWVNLKDIVKFPKLRALFADVATCTAALAGSETVELSEDGPRVRISNADLRSAYPQVVEAKEKDAEPAAASAKDMATTVGGA
;
A
#
# COMPACT_ATOMS: atom_id res chain seq x y z
N ALA A 1 30.61 17.50 -0.94
CA ALA A 1 29.23 18.00 -1.12
C ALA A 1 28.51 17.25 -2.26
N GLN A 2 28.16 15.98 -2.07
CA GLN A 2 27.53 15.13 -3.11
C GLN A 2 26.13 14.60 -2.77
N ALA A 3 25.57 14.92 -1.59
CA ALA A 3 24.31 14.34 -1.12
C ALA A 3 23.03 14.95 -1.75
N ARG A 4 23.14 15.92 -2.66
CA ARG A 4 21.98 16.65 -3.23
C ARG A 4 21.55 16.21 -4.63
N LEU A 5 22.27 15.28 -5.27
CA LEU A 5 22.01 14.87 -6.66
C LEU A 5 21.16 13.60 -6.82
N PHE A 6 20.87 12.88 -5.74
CA PHE A 6 20.07 11.64 -5.75
C PHE A 6 18.66 11.80 -5.17
N ALA A 7 18.21 13.04 -4.94
CA ALA A 7 16.86 13.31 -4.45
C ALA A 7 15.81 12.61 -5.33
N GLY A 8 15.12 11.63 -4.76
CA GLY A 8 13.83 11.10 -5.19
C GLY A 8 13.69 10.74 -6.67
N ARG A 9 14.72 10.26 -7.37
CA ARG A 9 14.54 9.89 -8.78
C ARG A 9 13.44 8.83 -8.88
N PRO A 10 12.39 9.02 -9.70
CA PRO A 10 11.26 8.08 -9.74
C PRO A 10 11.69 6.64 -10.03
N LYS A 11 12.73 6.44 -10.84
CA LYS A 11 13.29 5.11 -11.13
C LYS A 11 13.86 4.41 -9.90
N ASP A 12 14.55 5.13 -9.02
CA ASP A 12 15.16 4.57 -7.82
C ASP A 12 14.09 4.29 -6.76
N VAL A 13 13.11 5.20 -6.62
CA VAL A 13 11.94 5.02 -5.76
C VAL A 13 11.13 3.80 -6.18
N LYS A 14 10.82 3.66 -7.47
CA LYS A 14 10.12 2.50 -8.03
C LYS A 14 10.83 1.19 -7.66
N LYS A 15 12.12 1.08 -7.99
CA LYS A 15 12.92 -0.11 -7.67
C LYS A 15 12.93 -0.43 -6.18
N GLN A 16 13.02 0.60 -5.34
CA GLN A 16 13.07 0.39 -3.90
C GLN A 16 11.74 -0.13 -3.34
N ILE A 17 10.61 0.37 -3.86
CA ILE A 17 9.27 -0.11 -3.47
C ILE A 17 9.04 -1.52 -3.99
N GLU A 18 9.36 -1.80 -5.25
CA GLU A 18 9.26 -3.14 -5.84
C GLU A 18 10.09 -4.16 -5.06
N TYR A 19 11.26 -3.77 -4.56
CA TYR A 19 12.07 -4.62 -3.69
C TYR A 19 11.36 -4.93 -2.36
N TYR A 20 10.71 -3.95 -1.72
CA TYR A 20 9.99 -4.20 -0.46
C TYR A 20 8.87 -5.22 -0.62
N PHE A 21 8.17 -5.16 -1.76
CA PHE A 21 7.09 -6.08 -2.12
C PHE A 21 7.58 -7.36 -2.83
N SER A 22 8.89 -7.51 -3.02
CA SER A 22 9.45 -8.73 -3.60
C SER A 22 9.35 -9.91 -2.63
N VAL A 23 9.29 -11.12 -3.17
CA VAL A 23 9.24 -12.39 -2.41
C VAL A 23 10.36 -12.46 -1.37
N GLN A 24 11.57 -12.01 -1.76
CA GLN A 24 12.74 -12.07 -0.89
C GLN A 24 12.60 -11.17 0.34
N ASN A 25 11.93 -10.02 0.22
CA ASN A 25 11.71 -9.13 1.36
C ASN A 25 10.46 -9.54 2.15
N ILE A 26 9.33 -9.71 1.48
CA ILE A 26 8.04 -9.94 2.16
C ILE A 26 7.98 -11.25 2.95
N SER A 27 8.74 -12.27 2.54
CA SER A 27 8.85 -13.54 3.28
C SER A 27 9.42 -13.38 4.69
N HIS A 28 10.26 -12.37 4.91
CA HIS A 28 10.96 -12.14 6.17
C HIS A 28 10.59 -10.83 6.86
N ASP A 29 10.08 -9.85 6.12
CA ASP A 29 9.78 -8.50 6.62
C ASP A 29 8.42 -8.47 7.32
N LEU A 30 8.44 -8.82 8.60
CA LEU A 30 7.27 -8.78 9.47
C LEU A 30 6.74 -7.36 9.67
N TYR A 31 7.59 -6.33 9.58
CA TYR A 31 7.15 -4.95 9.76
C TYR A 31 6.28 -4.49 8.59
N LEU A 32 6.70 -4.80 7.36
CA LEU A 32 5.88 -4.55 6.18
C LEU A 32 4.55 -5.32 6.26
N ARG A 33 4.58 -6.60 6.67
CA ARG A 33 3.38 -7.43 6.82
C ARG A 33 2.44 -6.97 7.93
N LYS A 34 2.92 -6.26 8.95
CA LYS A 34 2.08 -5.63 9.98
C LYS A 34 1.37 -4.37 9.50
N LEU A 35 1.90 -3.72 8.46
CA LEU A 35 1.29 -2.54 7.85
C LEU A 35 0.29 -2.90 6.73
N MET A 36 0.23 -4.16 6.33
CA MET A 36 -0.73 -4.68 5.36
C MET A 36 -2.10 -4.86 6.02
N ASP A 37 -3.15 -4.50 5.29
CA ASP A 37 -4.52 -4.85 5.65
C ASP A 37 -4.89 -6.29 5.20
N GLU A 38 -6.13 -6.70 5.48
CA GLU A 38 -6.69 -8.00 5.06
C GLU A 38 -6.57 -8.27 3.56
N SER A 39 -6.56 -7.21 2.76
CA SER A 39 -6.47 -7.26 1.29
C SER A 39 -5.04 -7.06 0.77
N GLY A 40 -4.05 -6.86 1.65
CA GLY A 40 -2.65 -6.63 1.33
C GLY A 40 -2.28 -5.18 0.98
N TRP A 41 -3.17 -4.21 1.21
CA TRP A 41 -2.89 -2.78 1.02
C TRP A 41 -2.07 -2.20 2.15
N VAL A 42 -1.16 -1.31 1.79
CA VAL A 42 -0.29 -0.57 2.71
C VAL A 42 -0.37 0.92 2.37
N ASN A 43 -0.43 1.78 3.38
CA ASN A 43 -0.44 3.22 3.18
C ASN A 43 0.94 3.73 2.74
N LEU A 44 1.02 4.48 1.64
CA LEU A 44 2.27 5.08 1.15
C LEU A 44 2.89 6.00 2.20
N LYS A 45 2.07 6.65 3.05
CA LYS A 45 2.55 7.49 4.15
C LYS A 45 3.43 6.73 5.16
N ASP A 46 3.22 5.42 5.31
CA ASP A 46 4.04 4.60 6.19
C ASP A 46 5.27 4.08 5.46
N ILE A 47 5.13 3.72 4.20
CA ILE A 47 6.25 3.28 3.35
C ILE A 47 7.31 4.37 3.19
N VAL A 48 6.93 5.64 3.00
CA VAL A 48 7.92 6.74 2.89
C VAL A 48 8.77 6.93 4.15
N LYS A 49 8.33 6.42 5.31
CA LYS A 49 9.11 6.46 6.56
C LYS A 49 10.22 5.41 6.60
N PHE A 50 10.23 4.45 5.66
CA PHE A 50 11.20 3.36 5.66
C PHE A 50 12.62 3.91 5.44
N PRO A 51 13.65 3.33 6.09
CA PRO A 51 15.00 3.88 6.07
C PRO A 51 15.56 4.13 4.66
N LYS A 52 15.33 3.21 3.70
CA LYS A 52 15.86 3.37 2.34
C LYS A 52 15.11 4.43 1.53
N LEU A 53 13.80 4.59 1.72
CA LEU A 53 13.04 5.66 1.06
C LEU A 53 13.29 7.03 1.68
N ARG A 54 13.50 7.11 3.01
CA ARG A 54 13.96 8.33 3.67
C ARG A 54 15.32 8.77 3.16
N ALA A 55 16.25 7.84 2.95
CA ALA A 55 17.56 8.15 2.36
C ALA A 55 17.46 8.69 0.93
N LEU A 56 16.41 8.29 0.20
CA LEU A 56 16.09 8.80 -1.13
C LEU A 56 15.28 10.11 -1.10
N PHE A 57 14.92 10.64 0.08
CA PHE A 57 14.04 11.79 0.23
C PHE A 57 12.73 11.67 -0.59
N ALA A 58 12.17 10.46 -0.65
CA ALA A 58 10.93 10.20 -1.40
C ALA A 58 9.71 10.68 -0.62
N ASP A 59 8.83 11.42 -1.29
CA ASP A 59 7.53 11.83 -0.77
C ASP A 59 6.40 10.99 -1.41
N VAL A 60 5.19 11.11 -0.85
CA VAL A 60 4.03 10.35 -1.32
C VAL A 60 3.74 10.65 -2.79
N ALA A 61 3.87 11.91 -3.22
CA ALA A 61 3.64 12.32 -4.60
C ALA A 61 4.66 11.66 -5.56
N THR A 62 5.95 11.67 -5.22
CA THR A 62 6.98 11.00 -6.02
C THR A 62 6.77 9.49 -6.05
N CYS A 63 6.38 8.87 -4.94
CA CYS A 63 6.06 7.45 -4.91
C CYS A 63 4.89 7.12 -5.85
N THR A 64 3.78 7.86 -5.77
CA THR A 64 2.63 7.64 -6.66
C THR A 64 3.02 7.82 -8.12
N ALA A 65 3.77 8.88 -8.46
CA ALA A 65 4.23 9.13 -9.82
C ALA A 65 5.22 8.06 -10.31
N ALA A 66 6.12 7.57 -9.44
CA ALA A 66 7.07 6.52 -9.75
C ALA A 66 6.42 5.16 -9.99
N LEU A 67 5.31 4.91 -9.30
CA LEU A 67 4.57 3.65 -9.34
C LEU A 67 3.48 3.61 -10.41
N ALA A 68 3.13 4.76 -11.01
CA ALA A 68 2.22 4.82 -12.15
C ALA A 68 2.82 4.06 -13.35
N GLY A 69 2.48 2.78 -13.48
CA GLY A 69 3.05 1.86 -14.48
C GLY A 69 4.09 0.88 -13.93
N SER A 70 4.06 0.54 -12.63
CA SER A 70 4.69 -0.70 -12.14
C SER A 70 3.78 -1.89 -12.43
N GLU A 71 4.35 -3.01 -12.89
CA GLU A 71 3.62 -4.27 -13.07
C GLU A 71 3.62 -5.10 -11.78
N THR A 72 4.57 -4.82 -10.87
CA THR A 72 4.78 -5.58 -9.63
C THR A 72 3.84 -5.13 -8.51
N VAL A 73 3.53 -3.83 -8.47
CA VAL A 73 2.68 -3.22 -7.44
C VAL A 73 1.56 -2.40 -8.03
N GLU A 74 0.42 -2.41 -7.35
CA GLU A 74 -0.80 -1.69 -7.71
C GLU A 74 -1.03 -0.51 -6.77
N LEU A 75 -1.47 0.61 -7.33
CA LEU A 75 -1.91 1.79 -6.58
C LEU A 75 -3.43 1.79 -6.45
N SER A 76 -3.93 2.20 -5.28
CA SER A 76 -5.37 2.40 -5.05
C SER A 76 -5.83 3.71 -5.69
N GLU A 77 -7.03 3.71 -6.28
CA GLU A 77 -7.65 4.92 -6.82
C GLU A 77 -8.25 5.81 -5.72
N ASP A 78 -8.68 5.23 -4.60
CA ASP A 78 -9.34 5.94 -3.50
C ASP A 78 -8.36 6.72 -2.59
N GLY A 79 -7.05 6.51 -2.74
CA GLY A 79 -6.06 7.16 -1.90
C GLY A 79 -4.66 6.60 -2.05
N PRO A 80 -3.66 7.17 -1.35
CA PRO A 80 -2.26 6.81 -1.50
C PRO A 80 -1.95 5.47 -0.79
N ARG A 81 -2.53 4.37 -1.29
CA ARG A 81 -2.29 3.01 -0.84
C ARG A 81 -1.65 2.21 -1.97
N VAL A 82 -0.81 1.26 -1.61
CA VAL A 82 -0.12 0.35 -2.54
C VAL A 82 -0.25 -1.09 -2.07
N ARG A 83 -0.38 -2.02 -3.00
CA ARG A 83 -0.36 -3.46 -2.73
C ARG A 83 0.45 -4.21 -3.78
N ILE A 84 0.73 -5.49 -3.52
CA ILE A 84 1.30 -6.39 -4.53
C ILE A 84 0.24 -6.71 -5.58
N SER A 85 0.56 -6.54 -6.87
CA SER A 85 -0.38 -6.88 -7.95
C SER A 85 -0.64 -8.39 -7.99
N ASN A 86 0.42 -9.19 -7.83
CA ASN A 86 0.36 -10.64 -7.86
C ASN A 86 -0.50 -11.20 -6.70
N ALA A 87 -1.59 -11.90 -7.05
CA ALA A 87 -2.53 -12.49 -6.10
C ALA A 87 -1.94 -13.68 -5.31
N ASP A 88 -1.08 -14.49 -5.95
CA ASP A 88 -0.47 -15.67 -5.31
C ASP A 88 0.45 -15.22 -4.16
N LEU A 89 1.21 -14.15 -4.38
CA LEU A 89 2.08 -13.59 -3.34
C LEU A 89 1.28 -12.98 -2.18
N ARG A 90 0.14 -12.34 -2.47
CA ARG A 90 -0.76 -11.83 -1.43
C ARG A 90 -1.32 -12.95 -0.57
N SER A 91 -1.73 -14.06 -1.19
CA SER A 91 -2.26 -15.21 -0.48
C SER A 91 -1.17 -15.96 0.31
N ALA A 92 0.05 -16.05 -0.22
CA ALA A 92 1.17 -16.71 0.45
C ALA A 92 1.71 -15.94 1.66
N TYR A 93 1.62 -14.60 1.64
CA TYR A 93 2.17 -13.73 2.69
C TYR A 93 1.08 -12.82 3.29
N PRO A 94 0.14 -13.38 4.08
CA PRO A 94 -0.93 -12.58 4.69
C PRO A 94 -0.38 -11.62 5.74
N GLN A 95 -1.20 -10.63 6.08
CA GLN A 95 -0.94 -9.68 7.16
C GLN A 95 -0.55 -10.39 8.46
N VAL A 96 0.38 -9.80 9.19
CA VAL A 96 0.73 -10.27 10.54
C VAL A 96 -0.10 -9.47 11.52
N VAL A 97 -1.23 -10.04 11.91
CA VAL A 97 -2.00 -9.55 13.05
C VAL A 97 -1.23 -9.92 14.31
N GLU A 98 -0.50 -8.97 14.90
CA GLU A 98 -0.25 -9.06 16.33
C GLU A 98 -1.61 -9.07 17.01
N ALA A 99 -1.89 -10.09 17.80
CA ALA A 99 -3.11 -10.21 18.57
C ALA A 99 -3.19 -9.05 19.57
N LYS A 100 -3.63 -7.88 19.08
CA LYS A 100 -4.21 -6.83 19.89
C LYS A 100 -5.71 -6.98 19.75
N GLU A 101 -6.29 -7.68 20.73
CA GLU A 101 -7.70 -7.51 21.08
C GLU A 101 -8.03 -6.02 21.18
N LYS A 102 -9.13 -5.63 20.51
CA LYS A 102 -9.82 -4.33 20.56
C LYS A 102 -9.07 -3.21 19.83
N ASP A 103 -9.56 -2.61 18.75
CA ASP A 103 -10.94 -2.26 18.41
C ASP A 103 -11.19 -2.49 16.91
N ALA A 104 -12.28 -3.20 16.61
CA ALA A 104 -12.86 -3.25 15.28
C ALA A 104 -13.59 -1.93 15.04
N GLU A 105 -13.09 -1.10 14.13
CA GLU A 105 -13.84 0.04 13.60
C GLU A 105 -14.28 -0.29 12.16
N PRO A 106 -15.60 -0.26 11.86
CA PRO A 106 -16.18 -0.99 10.75
C PRO A 106 -15.94 -0.31 9.40
N ALA A 107 -15.52 -1.12 8.43
CA ALA A 107 -15.47 -0.73 7.03
C ALA A 107 -16.88 -0.49 6.46
N ALA A 108 -17.03 0.69 5.85
CA ALA A 108 -17.91 1.01 4.73
C ALA A 108 -19.43 0.82 4.91
N ALA A 109 -20.11 1.91 5.28
CA ALA A 109 -21.52 2.14 4.95
C ALA A 109 -21.66 3.47 4.18
N SER A 110 -21.68 3.38 2.85
CA SER A 110 -22.33 4.31 1.91
C SER A 110 -22.05 3.79 0.49
N ALA A 111 -22.95 3.74 -0.48
CA ALA A 111 -24.39 4.00 -0.58
C ALA A 111 -24.77 3.53 -2.01
N LYS A 112 -26.03 3.15 -2.25
CA LYS A 112 -26.77 3.21 -3.54
C LYS A 112 -28.16 2.61 -3.31
N ASP A 113 -29.23 3.39 -3.23
CA ASP A 113 -29.94 4.12 -4.29
C ASP A 113 -31.21 3.36 -4.75
N MET A 114 -32.34 4.05 -4.55
CA MET A 114 -33.49 4.17 -5.45
C MET A 114 -34.56 3.06 -5.58
N ALA A 115 -35.79 3.50 -5.23
CA ALA A 115 -37.01 3.47 -6.06
C ALA A 115 -37.99 2.26 -6.00
N THR A 116 -39.19 2.57 -5.46
CA THR A 116 -40.50 2.50 -6.16
C THR A 116 -41.51 1.36 -5.84
N THR A 117 -42.77 1.77 -5.55
CA THR A 117 -44.09 1.07 -5.76
C THR A 117 -44.49 0.00 -4.71
N VAL A 118 -45.70 -0.12 -4.12
CA VAL A 118 -47.06 0.50 -4.17
C VAL A 118 -47.92 -0.08 -3.02
N GLY A 119 -49.01 0.61 -2.63
CA GLY A 119 -50.19 0.04 -1.96
C GLY A 119 -50.22 0.25 -0.44
N GLY A 120 -51.27 0.74 0.20
CA GLY A 120 -52.68 0.85 -0.18
C GLY A 120 -53.51 0.51 1.06
N ALA A 121 -54.34 1.44 1.52
CA ALA A 121 -55.60 1.28 2.28
C ALA A 121 -55.96 2.63 2.92
#